data_AF-A0A3F3QK47-F1
#
_entry.id   AF-A0A3F3QK47-F1
#
_cell.length_a   1.000
_cell.length_b   1.000
_cell.length_c   1.000
_cell.angle_alpha   90.00
_cell.angle_beta   90.00
_cell.angle_gamma   90.00
#
_symmetry.space_group_name_H-M   'P 1'
#
loop_
_entity.id
_entity.type
_entity.pdbx_description
1 polymer ?
#
loop_
_entity_poly.entity_id
_entity_poly.type
_entity_poly.pdbx_seq_one_letter_code
_entity_poly.pdbx_strand_id
1 'polypeptide(L)'
;MKFERPPSPLALADGRLVCREHLLVICAMCCVDYSHTREDIEMGEAGDAYSYAKQEIKMEEAGGAYNDNSSNKASRKERHTSNPMSMEIDEPNQKSFNRLKGHGNKLHGKESQMQPVFPKTFLPPTPDATPRSLFKPLVFVSEGRPSIRRFVGRENYYQCLVYTAGACHDNWKGDENYAKAGWSFVYRPQNPSRNITGGVAGRLEMMGPTKVYHRQTSTRAELRAVIAALEYLSHDGNTFDSLVVATDSSYVVNGATLWIRKWLSKGWRSAIGKPIKNRDLWEALLKEVRCWYEEGREIYLWHIDRLHNQDAVRLANWATVPDSAPIQFEENISHSG
;
A
#
# COMPACT_ATOMS: atom_id res chain seq x y z
N MET A 1 -23.60 -14.71 12.85
CA MET A 1 -24.05 -14.69 11.44
C MET A 1 -22.88 -15.15 10.60
N LYS A 2 -23.09 -16.11 9.68
CA LYS A 2 -22.03 -16.63 8.81
C LYS A 2 -21.56 -15.50 7.90
N PHE A 3 -20.24 -15.33 7.77
CA PHE A 3 -19.66 -14.52 6.70
C PHE A 3 -20.11 -15.14 5.38
N GLU A 4 -21.08 -14.50 4.71
CA GLU A 4 -21.39 -14.86 3.34
C GLU A 4 -20.19 -14.46 2.50
N ARG A 5 -19.45 -15.49 2.09
CA ARG A 5 -18.45 -15.43 1.02
C ARG A 5 -19.05 -14.57 -0.11
N PRO A 6 -18.31 -13.62 -0.71
CA PRO A 6 -18.83 -12.87 -1.85
C PRO A 6 -19.38 -13.89 -2.86
N PRO A 7 -20.60 -13.68 -3.39
CA PRO A 7 -21.27 -14.71 -4.14
C PRO A 7 -20.37 -15.12 -5.31
N SER A 8 -20.15 -16.44 -5.44
CA SER A 8 -19.32 -17.00 -6.51
C SER A 8 -19.79 -16.45 -7.86
N PRO A 9 -18.85 -16.04 -8.75
CA PRO A 9 -19.24 -15.41 -10.00
C PRO A 9 -20.23 -16.26 -10.79
N LEU A 10 -21.12 -15.59 -11.52
CA LEU A 10 -21.98 -16.24 -12.49
C LEU A 10 -21.24 -16.34 -13.82
N ALA A 11 -21.12 -17.55 -14.37
CA ALA A 11 -20.63 -17.77 -15.73
C ALA A 11 -21.78 -17.59 -16.72
N LEU A 12 -21.60 -16.70 -17.70
CA LEU A 12 -22.50 -16.51 -18.83
C LEU A 12 -22.24 -17.58 -19.91
N ALA A 13 -23.19 -17.76 -20.82
CA ALA A 13 -23.09 -18.74 -21.91
C ALA A 13 -21.92 -18.47 -22.87
N ASP A 14 -21.51 -17.21 -23.01
CA ASP A 14 -20.34 -16.80 -23.77
C ASP A 14 -19.02 -16.98 -23.00
N GLY A 15 -19.10 -17.45 -21.76
CA GLY A 15 -17.95 -17.76 -20.95
C GLY A 15 -17.38 -16.61 -20.12
N ARG A 16 -18.01 -15.42 -20.12
CA ARG A 16 -17.62 -14.32 -19.24
C ARG A 16 -18.09 -14.58 -17.80
N LEU A 17 -17.32 -14.12 -16.82
CA LEU A 17 -17.69 -14.13 -15.41
C LEU A 17 -18.23 -12.75 -15.00
N VAL A 18 -19.36 -12.75 -14.32
CA VAL A 18 -19.99 -11.54 -13.77
C VAL A 18 -20.30 -11.73 -12.29
N CYS A 19 -20.44 -10.62 -11.56
CA CYS A 19 -21.01 -10.64 -10.23
C CYS A 19 -22.38 -11.32 -10.27
N ARG A 20 -22.62 -12.30 -9.39
CA ARG A 20 -23.89 -13.03 -9.39
C ARG A 20 -25.10 -12.16 -9.04
N GLU A 21 -24.95 -11.24 -8.10
CA GLU A 21 -26.04 -10.35 -7.66
C GLU A 21 -26.29 -9.20 -8.62
N HIS A 22 -25.22 -8.64 -9.19
CA HIS A 22 -25.31 -7.40 -9.95
C HIS A 22 -25.13 -7.60 -11.46
N LEU A 23 -24.74 -8.80 -11.90
CA LEU A 23 -24.53 -9.19 -13.30
C LEU A 23 -23.51 -8.32 -14.07
N LEU A 24 -22.57 -7.71 -13.35
CA LEU A 24 -21.49 -6.88 -13.91
C LEU A 24 -20.15 -7.62 -13.92
N VAL A 25 -19.40 -7.54 -15.03
CA VAL A 25 -18.01 -8.05 -15.14
C VAL A 25 -17.08 -7.30 -14.18
N ILE A 26 -17.19 -5.97 -14.12
CA ILE A 26 -16.55 -5.15 -13.10
C ILE A 26 -17.66 -4.62 -12.21
N CYS A 27 -17.78 -5.18 -11.01
CA CYS A 27 -18.87 -4.84 -10.11
C CYS A 27 -18.44 -3.75 -9.13
N ALA A 28 -18.89 -2.52 -9.36
CA ALA A 28 -18.68 -1.39 -8.44
C ALA A 28 -19.50 -1.55 -7.13
N MET A 29 -20.54 -2.40 -7.13
CA MET A 29 -21.34 -2.71 -5.94
C MET A 29 -20.64 -3.69 -5.00
N CYS A 30 -19.88 -4.64 -5.54
CA CYS A 30 -19.12 -5.62 -4.77
C CYS A 30 -17.62 -5.33 -4.72
N CYS A 31 -17.14 -4.30 -5.41
CA CYS A 31 -15.72 -3.94 -5.53
C CYS A 31 -14.82 -5.08 -6.07
N VAL A 32 -15.34 -5.89 -7.00
CA VAL A 32 -14.62 -7.03 -7.62
C VAL A 32 -14.62 -6.91 -9.14
N ASP A 33 -13.46 -7.15 -9.77
CA ASP A 33 -13.28 -7.28 -11.22
C ASP A 33 -13.17 -8.77 -11.62
N TYR A 34 -14.24 -9.30 -12.20
CA TYR A 34 -14.36 -10.69 -12.67
C TYR A 34 -13.79 -10.90 -14.08
N SER A 35 -13.25 -9.88 -14.73
CA SER A 35 -12.55 -10.07 -16.02
C SER A 35 -11.26 -10.87 -15.90
N HIS A 36 -10.79 -11.12 -14.67
CA HIS A 36 -9.59 -11.90 -14.35
C HIS A 36 -9.88 -13.35 -13.92
N THR A 37 -11.13 -13.68 -13.58
CA THR A 37 -11.38 -14.85 -12.72
C THR A 37 -11.47 -16.21 -13.43
N ARG A 38 -11.44 -16.26 -14.78
CA ARG A 38 -11.59 -17.55 -15.49
C ARG A 38 -10.26 -18.29 -15.72
N GLU A 39 -9.14 -17.59 -15.85
CA GLU A 39 -7.88 -18.19 -16.31
C GLU A 39 -6.63 -17.67 -15.58
N ASP A 40 -6.72 -16.59 -14.79
CA ASP A 40 -5.60 -16.12 -13.94
C ASP A 40 -5.59 -16.78 -12.53
N ILE A 41 -6.63 -17.55 -12.18
CA ILE A 41 -6.83 -18.21 -10.87
C ILE A 41 -6.77 -19.75 -10.96
N GLU A 42 -6.48 -20.33 -12.12
CA GLU A 42 -6.14 -21.77 -12.18
C GLU A 42 -4.70 -21.98 -11.70
N MET A 43 -4.53 -21.95 -10.37
CA MET A 43 -3.50 -22.61 -9.53
C MET A 43 -3.53 -21.94 -8.15
N GLY A 44 -4.58 -22.27 -7.40
CA GLY A 44 -4.80 -21.83 -6.03
C GLY A 44 -5.93 -22.61 -5.36
N GLU A 45 -6.06 -23.90 -5.68
CA GLU A 45 -6.79 -24.80 -4.78
C GLU A 45 -6.00 -24.92 -3.47
N ALA A 46 -6.73 -24.73 -2.37
CA ALA A 46 -6.35 -24.95 -0.96
C ALA A 46 -5.23 -24.05 -0.38
N GLY A 47 -5.64 -23.01 0.33
CA GLY A 47 -4.77 -22.26 1.24
C GLY A 47 -5.47 -21.00 1.74
N ASP A 48 -6.36 -21.15 2.71
CA ASP A 48 -6.99 -20.04 3.42
C ASP A 48 -5.90 -19.05 3.89
N ALA A 49 -6.17 -17.74 3.89
CA ALA A 49 -5.22 -16.71 4.36
C ALA A 49 -4.64 -17.01 5.77
N TYR A 50 -5.34 -17.82 6.56
CA TYR A 50 -4.93 -18.34 7.85
C TYR A 50 -3.76 -19.35 7.78
N SER A 51 -3.63 -20.13 6.70
CA SER A 51 -2.56 -21.13 6.57
C SER A 51 -1.20 -20.51 6.24
N TYR A 52 -1.19 -19.42 5.47
CA TYR A 52 0.04 -18.70 5.12
C TYR A 52 0.60 -17.92 6.32
N ALA A 53 -0.25 -17.22 7.08
CA ALA A 53 0.16 -16.53 8.31
C ALA A 53 0.73 -17.50 9.38
N LYS A 54 0.20 -18.72 9.46
CA LYS A 54 0.68 -19.75 10.39
C LYS A 54 2.01 -20.39 9.95
N GLN A 55 2.35 -20.33 8.66
CA GLN A 55 3.63 -20.80 8.13
C GLN A 55 4.77 -19.83 8.44
N GLU A 56 4.53 -18.50 8.41
CA GLU A 56 5.52 -17.50 8.84
C GLU A 56 5.85 -17.62 10.34
N ILE A 57 4.85 -17.83 11.21
CA ILE A 57 5.07 -18.06 12.66
C ILE A 57 5.94 -19.31 12.91
N LYS A 58 5.73 -20.39 12.16
CA LYS A 58 6.56 -21.61 12.30
C LYS A 58 7.98 -21.46 11.78
N MET A 59 8.22 -20.58 10.79
CA MET A 59 9.56 -20.34 10.26
C MET A 59 10.40 -19.46 11.19
N GLU A 60 9.76 -18.54 11.93
CA GLU A 60 10.43 -17.73 12.97
C GLU A 60 10.77 -18.56 14.23
N GLU A 61 9.90 -19.49 14.64
CA GLU A 61 10.15 -20.39 15.78
C GLU A 61 11.22 -21.47 15.50
N ALA A 62 11.51 -21.77 14.22
CA ALA A 62 12.50 -22.78 13.81
C ALA A 62 13.95 -22.24 13.73
N GLY A 63 14.18 -20.94 13.97
CA GLY A 63 15.50 -20.31 13.92
C GLY A 63 16.32 -20.38 15.21
N GLY A 64 15.79 -20.97 16.28
CA GLY A 64 16.40 -20.98 17.62
C GLY A 64 17.08 -22.30 17.98
N ALA A 65 18.20 -22.65 17.33
CA ALA A 65 19.09 -23.70 17.83
C ALA A 65 20.53 -23.45 17.36
N TYR A 66 21.27 -22.62 18.10
CA TYR A 66 22.72 -22.65 18.06
C TYR A 66 23.25 -22.95 19.47
N ASN A 67 23.89 -24.10 19.56
CA ASN A 67 24.49 -24.67 20.76
C ASN A 67 25.66 -23.82 21.25
N ASP A 68 25.62 -23.61 22.56
CA ASP A 68 26.69 -23.13 23.41
C ASP A 68 27.74 -24.26 23.63
N ASN A 69 29.03 -23.92 23.51
CA ASN A 69 30.13 -24.54 24.24
C ASN A 69 31.47 -23.93 23.84
N SER A 70 32.04 -23.11 24.72
CA SER A 70 33.36 -23.38 25.34
C SER A 70 33.99 -22.09 25.86
N SER A 71 33.93 -21.96 27.17
CA SER A 71 34.94 -21.37 28.07
C SER A 71 36.28 -20.92 27.46
N ASN A 72 36.68 -19.67 27.74
CA ASN A 72 37.94 -19.43 28.45
C ASN A 72 38.02 -18.04 29.13
N LYS A 73 38.72 -18.06 30.27
CA LYS A 73 38.85 -17.05 31.32
C LYS A 73 39.76 -15.86 30.97
N ALA A 74 39.49 -14.74 31.67
CA ALA A 74 40.44 -13.71 32.16
C ALA A 74 41.16 -12.85 31.08
N SER A 75 41.50 -11.57 31.24
CA SER A 75 41.68 -10.71 32.42
C SER A 75 41.83 -9.24 31.97
N ARG A 76 41.25 -8.34 32.77
CA ARG A 76 41.65 -6.97 33.11
C ARG A 76 43.01 -6.45 32.58
N LYS A 77 43.00 -5.28 31.92
CA LYS A 77 43.93 -4.16 32.20
C LYS A 77 43.46 -2.85 31.56
N GLU A 78 43.25 -1.86 32.44
CA GLU A 78 43.05 -0.45 32.14
C GLU A 78 44.30 0.19 31.51
N ARG A 79 44.11 1.26 30.73
CA ARG A 79 44.95 2.47 30.82
C ARG A 79 44.32 3.69 30.11
N HIS A 80 44.16 4.76 30.89
CA HIS A 80 44.01 6.16 30.46
C HIS A 80 45.21 6.60 29.60
N THR A 81 45.12 7.56 28.67
CA THR A 81 45.19 9.01 28.97
C THR A 81 45.16 9.85 27.66
N SER A 82 44.66 11.09 27.81
CA SER A 82 44.99 12.34 27.10
C SER A 82 44.73 12.53 25.58
N ASN A 83 43.77 13.43 25.30
CA ASN A 83 43.78 14.43 24.21
C ASN A 83 44.80 15.58 24.57
N PRO A 84 45.11 16.65 23.77
CA PRO A 84 44.37 17.23 22.63
C PRO A 84 45.19 17.93 21.48
N MET A 85 44.46 18.45 20.46
CA MET A 85 44.80 19.57 19.51
C MET A 85 45.97 19.34 18.51
N SER A 86 46.02 19.82 17.27
CA SER A 86 45.36 20.94 16.54
C SER A 86 45.53 20.76 15.01
N MET A 87 44.81 21.62 14.26
CA MET A 87 44.79 21.85 12.80
C MET A 87 46.16 21.95 12.10
N GLU A 88 46.23 21.49 10.85
CA GLU A 88 46.94 22.18 9.76
C GLU A 88 46.38 21.76 8.39
N ILE A 89 46.18 22.76 7.54
CA ILE A 89 45.68 22.74 6.17
C ILE A 89 46.90 22.75 5.26
N ASP A 90 46.95 21.94 4.20
CA ASP A 90 47.74 22.24 3.00
C ASP A 90 47.27 21.38 1.80
N GLU A 91 46.72 22.03 0.78
CA GLU A 91 46.76 21.56 -0.62
C GLU A 91 47.99 22.17 -1.29
N PRO A 92 48.67 21.43 -2.18
CA PRO A 92 48.67 21.94 -3.56
C PRO A 92 48.71 20.88 -4.67
N ASN A 93 47.84 21.12 -5.65
CA ASN A 93 48.13 21.31 -7.08
C ASN A 93 48.54 20.13 -8.00
N GLN A 94 47.97 20.24 -9.20
CA GLN A 94 47.94 19.33 -10.33
C GLN A 94 49.23 19.31 -11.17
N LYS A 95 49.32 18.22 -11.96
CA LYS A 95 50.25 17.90 -13.07
C LYS A 95 51.50 17.19 -12.55
N SER A 96 51.63 15.89 -12.72
CA SER A 96 51.83 15.25 -14.02
C SER A 96 51.81 13.74 -13.81
N PHE A 97 51.29 12.95 -14.73
CA PHE A 97 51.92 11.74 -15.29
C PHE A 97 50.89 11.01 -16.15
N ASN A 98 50.95 11.29 -17.44
CA ASN A 98 50.41 10.38 -18.43
C ASN A 98 51.33 9.16 -18.54
N ARG A 99 50.69 8.00 -18.78
CA ARG A 99 51.24 6.77 -19.39
C ARG A 99 51.66 5.69 -18.41
N LEU A 100 50.69 4.84 -18.05
CA LEU A 100 50.84 3.38 -18.08
C LEU A 100 49.46 2.78 -18.41
N LYS A 101 49.33 2.26 -19.64
CA LYS A 101 48.20 1.41 -20.05
C LYS A 101 48.31 0.09 -19.30
N GLY A 102 47.24 -0.32 -18.61
CA GLY A 102 47.16 -1.63 -18.00
C GLY A 102 45.75 -1.96 -17.53
N HIS A 103 45.09 -2.86 -18.27
CA HIS A 103 43.97 -3.71 -17.84
C HIS A 103 42.79 -3.03 -17.13
N GLY A 104 41.81 -2.61 -17.94
CA GLY A 104 40.48 -2.27 -17.46
C GLY A 104 39.79 -3.48 -16.85
N ASN A 105 39.88 -3.63 -15.53
CA ASN A 105 38.92 -4.39 -14.78
C ASN A 105 37.60 -3.63 -14.83
N LYS A 106 36.63 -4.17 -15.58
CA LYS A 106 35.21 -3.81 -15.48
C LYS A 106 34.77 -4.10 -14.05
N LEU A 107 34.87 -3.09 -13.18
CA LEU A 107 34.04 -3.02 -11.99
C LEU A 107 32.61 -2.84 -12.48
N HIS A 108 31.94 -3.97 -12.74
CA HIS A 108 30.49 -4.00 -12.70
C HIS A 108 30.13 -3.66 -11.27
N GLY A 109 29.83 -2.37 -11.02
CA GLY A 109 29.06 -1.99 -9.86
C GLY A 109 27.78 -2.82 -9.93
N LYS A 110 27.71 -3.87 -9.13
CA LYS A 110 26.44 -4.50 -8.84
C LYS A 110 25.64 -3.41 -8.14
N GLU A 111 24.75 -2.75 -8.85
CA GLU A 111 23.54 -2.22 -8.23
C GLU A 111 22.99 -3.38 -7.40
N SER A 112 23.18 -3.29 -6.09
CA SER A 112 22.54 -4.20 -5.16
C SER A 112 21.04 -4.04 -5.39
N GLN A 113 20.44 -4.96 -6.15
CA GLN A 113 19.00 -4.99 -6.36
C GLN A 113 18.35 -5.12 -4.98
N MET A 114 17.94 -3.98 -4.42
CA MET A 114 17.32 -3.93 -3.10
C MET A 114 16.02 -4.71 -3.15
N GLN A 115 15.87 -5.68 -2.27
CA GLN A 115 14.74 -6.59 -2.22
C GLN A 115 13.41 -5.82 -2.16
N PRO A 116 12.38 -6.22 -2.94
CA PRO A 116 11.08 -5.56 -2.89
C PRO A 116 10.44 -5.74 -1.51
N VAL A 117 9.83 -4.67 -1.00
CA VAL A 117 9.11 -4.65 0.28
C VAL A 117 7.62 -4.64 -0.02
N PHE A 118 6.85 -5.38 0.77
CA PHE A 118 5.41 -5.56 0.56
C PHE A 118 4.63 -5.24 1.82
N PRO A 119 3.40 -4.72 1.70
CA PRO A 119 2.50 -4.62 2.83
C PRO A 119 2.16 -6.00 3.40
N LYS A 120 1.81 -6.02 4.68
CA LYS A 120 1.33 -7.21 5.39
C LYS A 120 -0.19 -7.26 5.38
N THR A 121 -0.77 -8.44 5.56
CA THR A 121 -2.22 -8.54 5.82
C THR A 121 -2.48 -8.22 7.28
N PHE A 122 -3.44 -7.35 7.58
CA PHE A 122 -3.90 -7.13 8.94
C PHE A 122 -4.77 -8.32 9.39
N LEU A 123 -4.41 -8.94 10.51
CA LEU A 123 -5.18 -10.03 11.10
C LEU A 123 -5.89 -9.51 12.35
N PRO A 124 -7.21 -9.28 12.31
CA PRO A 124 -7.94 -8.86 13.49
C PRO A 124 -7.87 -9.94 14.59
N PRO A 125 -7.86 -9.57 15.88
CA PRO A 125 -7.77 -10.53 16.99
C PRO A 125 -8.93 -11.53 17.01
N THR A 126 -10.10 -11.12 16.54
CA THR A 126 -11.29 -11.97 16.41
C THR A 126 -11.95 -11.76 15.04
N PRO A 127 -12.66 -12.77 14.51
CA PRO A 127 -13.33 -12.65 13.21
C PRO A 127 -14.38 -11.55 13.15
N ASP A 128 -15.04 -11.25 14.27
CA ASP A 128 -16.08 -10.23 14.41
C ASP A 128 -15.53 -8.83 14.73
N ALA A 129 -14.21 -8.69 14.91
CA ALA A 129 -13.62 -7.39 15.17
C ALA A 129 -13.86 -6.44 14.00
N THR A 130 -14.23 -5.22 14.33
CA THR A 130 -14.49 -4.15 13.36
C THR A 130 -13.44 -3.05 13.53
N PRO A 131 -13.20 -2.22 12.51
CA PRO A 131 -12.35 -1.06 12.64
C PRO A 131 -12.70 -0.18 13.86
N ARG A 132 -14.00 -0.01 14.14
CA ARG A 132 -14.48 0.79 15.28
C ARG A 132 -14.27 0.12 16.64
N SER A 133 -14.25 -1.22 16.69
CA SER A 133 -13.94 -1.93 17.93
C SER A 133 -12.45 -1.89 18.25
N LEU A 134 -11.57 -1.93 17.24
CA LEU A 134 -10.11 -1.95 17.44
C LEU A 134 -9.46 -0.56 17.49
N PHE A 135 -10.07 0.44 16.84
CA PHE A 135 -9.52 1.79 16.74
C PHE A 135 -10.47 2.82 17.36
N LYS A 136 -9.92 3.80 18.07
CA LYS A 136 -10.66 4.91 18.70
C LYS A 136 -10.15 6.27 18.21
N PRO A 137 -11.03 7.28 18.09
CA PRO A 137 -10.60 8.65 17.90
C PRO A 137 -9.74 9.15 19.06
N LEU A 138 -8.53 9.65 18.77
CA LEU A 138 -7.67 10.33 19.74
C LEU A 138 -7.18 11.66 19.16
N VAL A 139 -7.06 12.68 20.00
CA VAL A 139 -6.49 14.00 19.63
C VAL A 139 -4.99 13.97 19.89
N PHE A 140 -4.21 14.37 18.90
CA PHE A 140 -2.78 14.62 19.02
C PHE A 140 -2.53 16.11 19.03
N VAL A 141 -1.76 16.56 20.00
CA VAL A 141 -1.31 17.94 20.13
C VAL A 141 0.20 17.93 19.96
N SER A 142 0.69 18.69 18.98
CA SER A 142 2.11 18.88 18.72
C SER A 142 2.40 20.36 18.78
N GLU A 143 3.51 20.75 19.42
CA GLU A 143 3.91 22.16 19.51
C GLU A 143 4.05 22.76 18.12
N GLY A 144 3.35 23.87 17.88
CA GLY A 144 3.37 24.58 16.59
C GLY A 144 2.54 23.94 15.47
N ARG A 145 1.76 22.88 15.73
CA ARG A 145 0.84 22.28 14.74
C ARG A 145 -0.61 22.25 15.23
N PRO A 146 -1.61 22.37 14.33
CA PRO A 146 -3.00 22.20 14.68
C PRO A 146 -3.25 20.83 15.33
N SER A 147 -4.14 20.78 16.33
CA SER A 147 -4.52 19.49 16.92
C SER A 147 -5.21 18.60 15.88
N ILE A 148 -4.71 17.40 15.68
CA ILE A 148 -5.25 16.47 14.69
C ILE A 148 -5.88 15.29 15.41
N ARG A 149 -7.08 14.90 14.98
CA ARG A 149 -7.72 13.66 15.44
C ARG A 149 -7.33 12.51 14.52
N ARG A 150 -7.05 11.34 15.08
CA ARG A 150 -6.73 10.11 14.33
C ARG A 150 -7.50 8.93 14.88
N PHE A 151 -7.71 7.91 14.05
CA PHE A 151 -8.14 6.60 14.52
C PHE A 151 -6.90 5.84 15.00
N VAL A 152 -6.80 5.62 16.30
CA VAL A 152 -5.63 5.03 16.96
C VAL A 152 -6.01 3.67 17.54
N GLY A 153 -5.11 2.70 17.46
CA GLY A 153 -5.29 1.39 18.06
C GLY A 153 -5.61 1.50 19.55
N ARG A 154 -6.57 0.72 20.03
CA ARG A 154 -6.92 0.68 21.45
C ARG A 154 -5.82 0.02 22.29
N GLU A 155 -5.20 -1.01 21.74
CA GLU A 155 -4.13 -1.80 22.36
C GLU A 155 -2.73 -1.32 21.92
N ASN A 156 -2.58 -0.85 20.69
CA ASN A 156 -1.34 -0.26 20.18
C ASN A 156 -1.54 1.22 19.81
N TYR A 157 -1.07 2.11 20.68
CA TYR A 157 -1.18 3.56 20.49
C TYR A 157 -0.25 4.13 19.41
N TYR A 158 0.73 3.33 18.93
CA TYR A 158 1.60 3.64 17.81
C TYR A 158 1.10 3.05 16.49
N GLN A 159 -0.13 2.54 16.46
CA GLN A 159 -0.80 2.10 15.24
C GLN A 159 -1.99 3.01 14.92
N CYS A 160 -2.08 3.46 13.67
CA CYS A 160 -3.22 4.22 13.19
C CYS A 160 -3.97 3.51 12.07
N LEU A 161 -5.22 3.90 11.89
CA LEU A 161 -6.13 3.38 10.88
C LEU A 161 -6.49 4.47 9.88
N VAL A 162 -6.49 4.12 8.59
CA VAL A 162 -7.06 4.90 7.50
C VAL A 162 -8.02 4.02 6.71
N TYR A 163 -9.14 4.60 6.28
CA TYR A 163 -10.09 3.95 5.38
C TYR A 163 -9.85 4.43 3.96
N THR A 164 -9.95 3.55 2.97
CA THR A 164 -9.82 3.92 1.55
C THR A 164 -10.96 3.33 0.72
N ALA A 165 -11.35 4.05 -0.34
CA ALA A 165 -12.36 3.56 -1.28
C ALA A 165 -12.19 4.19 -2.67
N GLY A 166 -12.62 3.47 -3.69
CA GLY A 166 -12.78 3.92 -5.06
C GLY A 166 -14.23 3.82 -5.54
N ALA A 167 -14.62 4.70 -6.44
CA ALA A 167 -15.91 4.69 -7.09
C ALA A 167 -15.74 4.94 -8.60
N CYS A 168 -16.65 4.41 -9.40
CA CYS A 168 -16.72 4.72 -10.83
C CYS A 168 -18.18 4.60 -11.31
N HIS A 169 -18.71 5.67 -11.90
CA HIS A 169 -20.01 5.69 -12.55
C HIS A 169 -19.88 5.53 -14.08
N ASP A 170 -20.96 5.07 -14.71
CA ASP A 170 -21.11 4.95 -16.17
C ASP A 170 -20.15 4.00 -16.89
N ASN A 171 -19.74 2.93 -16.22
CA ASN A 171 -19.00 1.82 -16.84
C ASN A 171 -19.80 0.98 -17.85
N TRP A 172 -21.04 1.36 -18.20
CA TRP A 172 -22.07 0.45 -18.75
C TRP A 172 -22.59 0.78 -20.16
N LYS A 173 -22.34 1.96 -20.75
CA LYS A 173 -23.02 2.35 -22.01
C LYS A 173 -22.19 2.30 -23.30
N GLY A 174 -21.11 1.52 -23.35
CA GLY A 174 -20.34 1.32 -24.60
C GLY A 174 -19.65 2.56 -25.16
N ASP A 175 -19.86 3.74 -24.57
CA ASP A 175 -19.12 4.97 -24.83
C ASP A 175 -18.07 5.13 -23.73
N GLU A 176 -16.88 4.64 -24.03
CA GLU A 176 -15.75 4.49 -23.12
C GLU A 176 -15.23 5.82 -22.58
N ASN A 177 -15.67 6.93 -23.20
CA ASN A 177 -15.29 8.31 -22.88
C ASN A 177 -16.08 8.92 -21.72
N TYR A 178 -17.12 8.25 -21.20
CA TYR A 178 -18.01 8.81 -20.18
C TYR A 178 -17.78 8.30 -18.74
N ALA A 179 -16.91 7.31 -18.54
CA ALA A 179 -16.67 6.76 -17.21
C ALA A 179 -16.04 7.82 -16.29
N LYS A 180 -16.67 8.05 -15.13
CA LYS A 180 -16.22 9.03 -14.13
C LYS A 180 -15.83 8.29 -12.86
N ALA A 181 -14.53 8.23 -12.56
CA ALA A 181 -14.01 7.58 -11.35
C ALA A 181 -13.46 8.58 -10.34
N GLY A 182 -13.56 8.23 -9.06
CA GLY A 182 -13.13 9.03 -7.93
C GLY A 182 -12.54 8.14 -6.84
N TRP A 183 -11.52 8.64 -6.15
CA TRP A 183 -10.84 7.96 -5.06
C TRP A 183 -10.97 8.79 -3.79
N SER A 184 -10.87 8.14 -2.62
CA SER A 184 -10.85 8.86 -1.35
C SER A 184 -10.19 8.07 -0.23
N PHE A 185 -9.79 8.78 0.82
CA PHE A 185 -9.40 8.17 2.07
C PHE A 185 -9.88 8.98 3.28
N VAL A 186 -10.18 8.29 4.37
CA VAL A 186 -10.64 8.88 5.64
C VAL A 186 -9.63 8.54 6.73
N TYR A 187 -8.94 9.57 7.20
CA TYR A 187 -7.78 9.47 8.10
C TYR A 187 -8.07 10.08 9.48
N ARG A 188 -9.25 10.69 9.64
CA ARG A 188 -9.76 11.22 10.90
C ARG A 188 -11.28 11.16 10.97
N PRO A 189 -11.89 11.21 12.17
CA PRO A 189 -13.33 11.34 12.30
C PRO A 189 -13.83 12.65 11.69
N GLN A 190 -14.99 12.62 11.04
CA GLN A 190 -15.68 13.82 10.60
C GLN A 190 -16.09 14.69 11.80
N ASN A 191 -16.07 16.01 11.64
CA ASN A 191 -16.65 16.94 12.61
C ASN A 191 -17.70 17.83 11.91
N PRO A 192 -18.98 17.39 11.89
CA PRO A 192 -20.06 18.13 11.22
C PRO A 192 -20.23 19.55 11.76
N SER A 193 -20.05 19.76 13.07
CA SER A 193 -20.19 21.07 13.72
C SER A 193 -19.17 22.11 13.22
N ARG A 194 -18.05 21.68 12.64
CA ARG A 194 -17.02 22.57 12.07
C ARG A 194 -16.91 22.47 10.55
N ASN A 195 -17.83 21.74 9.90
CA ASN A 195 -17.78 21.43 8.47
C ASN A 195 -16.45 20.80 8.01
N ILE A 196 -15.79 20.07 8.90
CA ILE A 196 -14.49 19.46 8.65
C ILE A 196 -14.72 18.04 8.09
N THR A 197 -14.26 17.80 6.87
CA THR A 197 -14.24 16.46 6.28
C THR A 197 -13.27 15.55 7.04
N GLY A 198 -13.67 14.30 7.25
CA GLY A 198 -12.82 13.28 7.86
C GLY A 198 -11.72 12.75 6.92
N GLY A 199 -11.74 13.19 5.67
CA GLY A 199 -11.00 12.57 4.57
C GLY A 199 -10.74 13.51 3.41
N VAL A 200 -9.91 13.02 2.50
CA VAL A 200 -9.56 13.65 1.23
C VAL A 200 -10.16 12.81 0.11
N ALA A 201 -10.61 13.46 -0.96
CA ALA A 201 -11.15 12.79 -2.13
C ALA A 201 -10.81 13.55 -3.39
N GLY A 202 -10.64 12.83 -4.49
CA GLY A 202 -10.26 13.41 -5.78
C GLY A 202 -10.80 12.61 -6.95
N ARG A 203 -10.99 13.28 -8.09
CA ARG A 203 -11.23 12.60 -9.37
C ARG A 203 -10.00 11.78 -9.73
N LEU A 204 -10.22 10.57 -10.23
CA LEU A 204 -9.12 9.74 -10.73
C LEU A 204 -8.51 10.39 -11.98
N GLU A 205 -7.19 10.48 -11.98
CA GLU A 205 -6.41 11.17 -13.00
C GLU A 205 -6.47 10.43 -14.34
N MET A 206 -6.52 11.19 -15.44
CA MET A 206 -6.60 10.63 -16.79
C MET A 206 -5.31 9.93 -17.21
N MET A 207 -4.16 10.47 -16.81
CA MET A 207 -2.86 9.84 -16.95
C MET A 207 -2.39 9.23 -15.63
N GLY A 208 -1.81 8.03 -15.70
CA GLY A 208 -1.15 7.40 -14.56
C GLY A 208 0.23 7.99 -14.26
N PRO A 209 0.94 7.45 -13.26
CA PRO A 209 2.30 7.89 -12.88
C PRO A 209 3.30 7.89 -14.04
N THR A 210 3.10 7.01 -15.02
CA THR A 210 3.95 6.89 -16.22
C THR A 210 3.59 7.88 -17.34
N LYS A 211 2.68 8.83 -17.08
CA LYS A 211 2.17 9.82 -18.04
C LYS A 211 1.46 9.20 -19.27
N VAL A 212 0.95 7.99 -19.11
CA VAL A 212 0.15 7.29 -20.12
C VAL A 212 -1.33 7.41 -19.75
N TYR A 213 -2.20 7.60 -20.74
CA TYR A 213 -3.65 7.64 -20.53
C TYR A 213 -4.20 6.27 -20.11
N HIS A 214 -5.10 6.28 -19.13
CA HIS A 214 -5.78 5.08 -18.66
C HIS A 214 -7.29 5.30 -18.57
N ARG A 215 -8.04 4.22 -18.79
CA ARG A 215 -9.49 4.22 -18.59
C ARG A 215 -9.83 4.43 -17.11
N GLN A 216 -10.86 5.24 -16.89
CA GLN A 216 -11.45 5.46 -15.58
C GLN A 216 -12.16 4.18 -15.11
N THR A 217 -11.67 3.55 -14.05
CA THR A 217 -12.22 2.29 -13.52
C THR A 217 -12.26 2.30 -12.01
N SER A 218 -13.16 1.52 -11.41
CA SER A 218 -13.23 1.38 -9.96
C SER A 218 -11.93 0.78 -9.40
N THR A 219 -11.32 -0.21 -10.06
CA THR A 219 -10.07 -0.84 -9.58
C THR A 219 -8.87 0.10 -9.61
N ARG A 220 -8.73 0.99 -10.62
CA ARG A 220 -7.72 2.07 -10.56
C ARG A 220 -8.01 3.05 -9.43
N ALA A 221 -9.26 3.43 -9.22
CA ALA A 221 -9.63 4.35 -8.15
C ALA A 221 -9.35 3.77 -6.75
N GLU A 222 -9.64 2.49 -6.54
CA GLU A 222 -9.30 1.76 -5.31
C GLU A 222 -7.79 1.75 -5.04
N LEU A 223 -6.97 1.46 -6.06
CA LEU A 223 -5.50 1.51 -5.92
C LEU A 223 -4.99 2.92 -5.65
N ARG A 224 -5.50 3.89 -6.42
CA ARG A 224 -5.12 5.30 -6.24
C ARG A 224 -5.46 5.78 -4.84
N ALA A 225 -6.59 5.37 -4.26
CA ALA A 225 -6.98 5.73 -2.91
C ALA A 225 -5.97 5.27 -1.84
N VAL A 226 -5.39 4.08 -1.99
CA VAL A 226 -4.34 3.59 -1.08
C VAL A 226 -3.05 4.38 -1.26
N ILE A 227 -2.61 4.58 -2.50
CA ILE A 227 -1.40 5.37 -2.81
C ILE A 227 -1.54 6.78 -2.22
N ALA A 228 -2.69 7.43 -2.46
CA ALA A 228 -3.02 8.75 -1.94
C ALA A 228 -2.94 8.83 -0.41
N ALA A 229 -3.48 7.81 0.28
CA ALA A 229 -3.43 7.75 1.73
C ALA A 229 -2.00 7.63 2.25
N LEU A 230 -1.16 6.81 1.61
CA LEU A 230 0.25 6.63 2.00
C LEU A 230 1.08 7.89 1.76
N GLU A 231 0.91 8.53 0.59
CA GLU A 231 1.57 9.80 0.24
C GLU A 231 1.20 10.88 1.26
N TYR A 232 -0.11 11.06 1.51
CA TYR A 232 -0.59 12.09 2.42
C TYR A 232 -0.08 11.85 3.86
N LEU A 233 -0.17 10.61 4.36
CA LEU A 233 0.21 10.29 5.74
C LEU A 233 1.73 10.23 5.96
N SER A 234 2.55 10.06 4.93
CA SER A 234 4.00 10.23 5.04
C SER A 234 4.36 11.69 5.35
N HIS A 235 3.64 12.64 4.75
CA HIS A 235 3.93 14.07 4.89
C HIS A 235 3.16 14.79 6.02
N ASP A 236 2.07 14.22 6.55
CA ASP A 236 1.24 14.84 7.60
C ASP A 236 1.82 14.74 9.02
N GLY A 237 3.16 14.71 9.12
CA GLY A 237 3.85 14.71 10.41
C GLY A 237 3.51 13.52 11.30
N ASN A 238 3.08 12.41 10.68
CA ASN A 238 2.57 11.24 11.35
C ASN A 238 3.70 10.56 12.16
N THR A 239 3.42 10.14 13.39
CA THR A 239 4.42 9.53 14.30
C THR A 239 4.07 8.09 14.68
N PHE A 240 3.20 7.43 13.93
CA PHE A 240 2.84 6.03 14.17
C PHE A 240 3.88 5.12 13.52
N ASP A 241 4.22 4.04 14.24
CA ASP A 241 5.12 2.98 13.76
C ASP A 241 4.43 2.11 12.71
N SER A 242 3.10 2.05 12.73
CA SER A 242 2.34 1.30 11.73
C SER A 242 1.03 1.94 11.32
N LEU A 243 0.65 1.67 10.07
CA LEU A 243 -0.59 2.09 9.45
C LEU A 243 -1.40 0.87 9.01
N VAL A 244 -2.67 0.83 9.41
CA VAL A 244 -3.66 -0.11 8.91
C VAL A 244 -4.53 0.59 7.87
N VAL A 245 -4.46 0.13 6.64
CA VAL A 245 -5.29 0.58 5.52
C VAL A 245 -6.49 -0.36 5.39
N ALA A 246 -7.66 0.11 5.79
CA ALA A 246 -8.90 -0.64 5.68
C ALA A 246 -9.66 -0.29 4.39
N THR A 247 -10.03 -1.32 3.62
CA THR A 247 -10.75 -1.19 2.34
C THR A 247 -11.70 -2.37 2.15
N ASP A 248 -12.80 -2.14 1.44
CA ASP A 248 -13.72 -3.19 0.96
C ASP A 248 -13.27 -3.80 -0.38
N SER A 249 -12.09 -3.41 -0.91
CA SER A 249 -11.53 -3.93 -2.14
C SER A 249 -10.63 -5.15 -1.90
N SER A 250 -11.20 -6.35 -2.07
CA SER A 250 -10.42 -7.59 -2.09
C SER A 250 -9.34 -7.60 -3.18
N TYR A 251 -9.54 -6.87 -4.29
CA TYR A 251 -8.54 -6.70 -5.35
C TYR A 251 -7.27 -6.02 -4.83
N VAL A 252 -7.42 -4.94 -4.07
CA VAL A 252 -6.29 -4.22 -3.49
C VAL A 252 -5.59 -5.06 -2.43
N VAL A 253 -6.35 -5.64 -1.49
CA VAL A 253 -5.78 -6.42 -0.38
C VAL A 253 -5.01 -7.63 -0.90
N ASN A 254 -5.63 -8.46 -1.74
CA ASN A 254 -4.98 -9.65 -2.29
C ASN A 254 -3.87 -9.30 -3.28
N GLY A 255 -4.06 -8.23 -4.07
CA GLY A 255 -3.06 -7.79 -5.02
C GLY A 255 -1.77 -7.33 -4.33
N ALA A 256 -1.88 -6.48 -3.32
CA ALA A 256 -0.75 -5.93 -2.59
C ALA A 256 -0.02 -6.96 -1.70
N THR A 257 -0.76 -7.91 -1.10
CA THR A 257 -0.18 -8.84 -0.12
C THR A 257 0.22 -10.19 -0.72
N LEU A 258 -0.45 -10.64 -1.79
CA LEU A 258 -0.25 -11.98 -2.38
C LEU A 258 0.20 -11.93 -3.84
N TRP A 259 -0.55 -11.26 -4.72
CA TRP A 259 -0.37 -11.42 -6.17
C TRP A 259 0.87 -10.70 -6.70
N ILE A 260 1.20 -9.52 -6.16
CA ILE A 260 2.32 -8.71 -6.63
C ILE A 260 3.67 -9.43 -6.55
N ARG A 261 3.85 -10.31 -5.56
CA ARG A 261 5.04 -11.18 -5.43
C ARG A 261 5.18 -12.10 -6.65
N LYS A 262 4.08 -12.73 -7.06
CA LYS A 262 4.03 -13.58 -8.26
C LYS A 262 4.23 -12.75 -9.52
N TRP A 263 3.58 -11.59 -9.63
CA TRP A 263 3.73 -10.73 -10.81
C TRP A 263 5.17 -10.25 -11.00
N LEU A 264 5.85 -9.83 -9.93
CA LEU A 264 7.27 -9.44 -9.98
C LEU A 264 8.15 -10.60 -10.44
N SER A 265 7.96 -11.81 -9.90
CA SER A 265 8.71 -13.00 -10.34
C SER A 265 8.48 -13.37 -11.82
N LYS A 266 7.33 -12.97 -12.38
CA LYS A 266 6.95 -13.21 -13.79
C LYS A 266 7.17 -12.00 -14.69
N GLY A 267 7.85 -10.95 -14.20
CA GLY A 267 8.12 -9.73 -14.98
C GLY A 267 6.84 -8.97 -15.35
N TRP A 268 5.91 -8.82 -14.41
CA TRP A 268 4.61 -8.15 -14.56
C TRP A 268 3.69 -8.79 -15.61
N ARG A 269 3.70 -10.12 -15.67
CA ARG A 269 2.84 -10.92 -16.54
C ARG A 269 1.90 -11.82 -15.74
N SER A 270 0.70 -12.01 -16.27
CA SER A 270 -0.29 -12.95 -15.74
C SER A 270 0.12 -14.40 -15.99
N ALA A 271 -0.65 -15.36 -15.48
CA ALA A 271 -0.40 -16.78 -15.72
C ALA A 271 -0.36 -17.13 -17.22
N ILE A 272 -1.15 -16.41 -18.03
CA ILE A 272 -1.31 -16.58 -19.48
C ILE A 272 -0.31 -15.69 -20.26
N GLY A 273 0.64 -15.05 -19.57
CA GLY A 273 1.70 -14.24 -20.19
C GLY A 273 1.29 -12.84 -20.64
N LYS A 274 0.02 -12.43 -20.42
CA LYS A 274 -0.47 -11.08 -20.71
C LYS A 274 0.09 -10.07 -19.70
N PRO A 275 0.32 -8.79 -20.09
CA PRO A 275 0.67 -7.75 -19.13
C PRO A 275 -0.40 -7.59 -18.04
N ILE A 276 0.04 -7.41 -16.79
CA ILE A 276 -0.87 -7.14 -15.67
C ILE A 276 -1.47 -5.72 -15.81
N LYS A 277 -2.78 -5.61 -15.57
CA LYS A 277 -3.47 -4.31 -15.55
C LYS A 277 -3.00 -3.44 -14.38
N ASN A 278 -3.07 -2.12 -14.54
CA ASN A 278 -2.73 -1.14 -13.51
C ASN A 278 -1.30 -1.25 -12.98
N ARG A 279 -0.38 -1.83 -13.77
CA ARG A 279 1.04 -1.99 -13.40
C ARG A 279 1.64 -0.66 -12.92
N ASP A 280 1.31 0.44 -13.59
CA ASP A 280 1.75 1.79 -13.25
C ASP A 280 1.40 2.18 -11.80
N LEU A 281 0.19 1.87 -11.35
CA LEU A 281 -0.23 2.12 -9.97
C LEU A 281 0.34 1.10 -8.99
N TRP A 282 0.52 -0.16 -9.38
CA TRP A 282 1.17 -1.15 -8.52
C TRP A 282 2.64 -0.81 -8.26
N GLU A 283 3.36 -0.32 -9.27
CA GLU A 283 4.73 0.17 -9.12
C GLU A 283 4.77 1.42 -8.21
N ALA A 284 3.82 2.35 -8.37
CA ALA A 284 3.69 3.49 -7.47
C ALA A 284 3.37 3.08 -6.02
N LEU A 285 2.48 2.10 -5.81
CA LEU A 285 2.21 1.55 -4.48
C LEU A 285 3.47 0.96 -3.84
N LEU A 286 4.26 0.18 -4.58
CA LEU A 286 5.50 -0.39 -4.06
C LEU A 286 6.55 0.67 -3.71
N LYS A 287 6.59 1.79 -4.47
CA LYS A 287 7.43 2.95 -4.15
C LYS A 287 7.03 3.53 -2.78
N GLU A 288 5.75 3.82 -2.57
CA GLU A 288 5.27 4.37 -1.30
C GLU A 288 5.50 3.40 -0.13
N VAL A 289 5.23 2.11 -0.33
CA VAL A 289 5.49 1.08 0.70
C VAL A 289 6.96 1.03 1.07
N ARG A 290 7.86 1.20 0.10
CA ARG A 290 9.29 1.26 0.38
C ARG A 290 9.68 2.50 1.16
N CYS A 291 9.15 3.68 0.82
CA CYS A 291 9.42 4.91 1.58
C CYS A 291 9.02 4.75 3.05
N TRP A 292 7.85 4.18 3.33
CA TRP A 292 7.41 3.88 4.70
C TRP A 292 8.34 2.88 5.41
N TYR A 293 8.76 1.84 4.71
CA TYR A 293 9.68 0.84 5.27
C TYR A 293 11.05 1.42 5.61
N GLU A 294 11.59 2.30 4.76
CA GLU A 294 12.88 2.98 5.00
C GLU A 294 12.81 3.93 6.20
N GLU A 295 11.63 4.47 6.51
CA GLU A 295 11.34 5.21 7.75
C GLU A 295 11.14 4.30 8.98
N GLY A 296 11.27 2.98 8.83
CA GLY A 296 11.07 2.01 9.90
C GLY A 296 9.60 1.77 10.23
N ARG A 297 8.68 2.06 9.31
CA ARG A 297 7.23 1.95 9.51
C ARG A 297 6.64 0.77 8.75
N GLU A 298 5.59 0.20 9.32
CA GLU A 298 4.90 -0.95 8.72
C GLU A 298 3.52 -0.58 8.16
N ILE A 299 3.18 -1.18 7.01
CA ILE A 299 1.86 -1.03 6.39
C ILE A 299 1.14 -2.36 6.43
N TYR A 300 -0.10 -2.32 6.92
CA TYR A 300 -1.02 -3.45 6.96
C TYR A 300 -2.26 -3.16 6.12
N LEU A 301 -2.72 -4.14 5.34
CA LEU A 301 -3.95 -4.06 4.55
C LEU A 301 -5.03 -4.90 5.21
N TRP A 302 -6.18 -4.29 5.48
CA TRP A 302 -7.33 -4.95 6.08
C TRP A 302 -8.53 -4.94 5.14
N HIS A 303 -8.94 -6.13 4.69
CA HIS A 303 -10.21 -6.28 3.98
C HIS A 303 -11.37 -6.20 4.99
N ILE A 304 -12.24 -5.20 4.83
CA ILE A 304 -13.39 -4.95 5.70
C ILE A 304 -14.69 -5.05 4.92
N ASP A 305 -15.79 -5.36 5.62
CA ASP A 305 -17.11 -5.26 5.03
C ASP A 305 -17.44 -3.80 4.66
N ARG A 306 -18.08 -3.59 3.52
CA ARG A 306 -18.47 -2.28 2.99
C ARG A 306 -19.32 -1.46 3.97
N LEU A 307 -20.10 -2.11 4.84
CA LEU A 307 -20.86 -1.46 5.91
C LEU A 307 -19.96 -0.66 6.87
N HIS A 308 -18.71 -1.10 7.05
CA HIS A 308 -17.71 -0.41 7.88
C HIS A 308 -16.90 0.64 7.10
N ASN A 309 -17.11 0.79 5.78
CA ASN A 309 -16.36 1.69 4.91
C ASN A 309 -17.20 2.82 4.29
N GLN A 310 -18.39 3.09 4.85
CA GLN A 310 -19.38 3.99 4.24
C GLN A 310 -18.88 5.42 3.99
N ASP A 311 -18.07 5.98 4.89
CA ASP A 311 -17.59 7.36 4.74
C ASP A 311 -16.61 7.51 3.57
N ALA A 312 -15.66 6.58 3.41
CA ALA A 312 -14.76 6.58 2.27
C ALA A 312 -15.55 6.33 0.98
N VAL A 313 -16.47 5.35 0.97
CA VAL A 313 -17.31 5.10 -0.21
C VAL A 313 -18.12 6.34 -0.60
N ARG A 314 -18.70 7.05 0.36
CA ARG A 314 -19.44 8.30 0.12
C ARG A 314 -18.54 9.39 -0.49
N LEU A 315 -17.35 9.59 0.06
CA LEU A 315 -16.39 10.56 -0.46
C LEU A 315 -15.90 10.21 -1.87
N ALA A 316 -15.60 8.95 -2.14
CA ALA A 316 -15.20 8.48 -3.46
C ALA A 316 -16.31 8.72 -4.50
N ASN A 317 -17.57 8.42 -4.16
CA ASN A 317 -18.71 8.72 -5.04
C ASN A 317 -18.88 10.22 -5.24
N TRP A 318 -18.78 11.04 -4.20
CA TRP A 318 -18.85 12.49 -4.34
C TRP A 318 -17.76 13.03 -5.27
N ALA A 319 -16.55 12.47 -5.17
CA ALA A 319 -15.45 12.83 -6.05
C ALA A 319 -15.67 12.45 -7.51
N THR A 320 -16.64 11.61 -7.87
CA THR A 320 -16.99 11.36 -9.28
C THR A 320 -17.80 12.50 -9.92
N VAL A 321 -18.42 13.38 -9.14
CA VAL A 321 -19.36 14.39 -9.63
C VAL A 321 -18.70 15.51 -10.45
N PRO A 322 -17.56 16.12 -10.01
CA PRO A 322 -16.94 17.23 -10.73
C PRO A 322 -16.69 16.92 -12.21
N ASP A 323 -16.90 17.87 -13.11
CA ASP A 323 -16.90 17.56 -14.55
C ASP A 323 -15.50 17.26 -15.11
N SER A 324 -14.47 17.94 -14.62
CA SER A 324 -13.09 17.73 -15.06
C SER A 324 -12.32 16.81 -14.11
N ALA A 325 -11.75 15.74 -14.66
CA ALA A 325 -10.69 15.00 -13.99
C ALA A 325 -9.34 15.70 -14.19
N PRO A 326 -8.43 15.67 -13.19
CA PRO A 326 -7.04 16.06 -13.40
C PRO A 326 -6.43 15.26 -14.56
N ILE A 327 -5.65 15.94 -15.39
CA ILE A 327 -4.99 15.28 -16.53
C ILE A 327 -3.83 14.43 -16.01
N GLN A 328 -3.01 15.00 -15.14
CA GLN A 328 -1.77 14.39 -14.68
C GLN A 328 -1.94 13.78 -13.29
N PHE A 329 -1.23 12.67 -13.06
CA PHE A 329 -1.04 12.10 -11.73
C PHE A 329 -0.32 13.11 -10.84
N GLU A 330 -0.93 13.48 -9.72
CA GLU A 330 -0.32 14.38 -8.74
C GLU A 330 0.44 13.56 -7.70
N GLU A 331 1.77 13.66 -7.75
CA GLU A 331 2.64 13.19 -6.66
C GLU A 331 2.56 14.19 -5.50
N ASN A 332 2.49 13.68 -4.27
CA ASN A 332 2.45 14.45 -3.02
C ASN A 332 1.19 15.32 -2.87
N ILE A 333 0.07 14.68 -2.53
CA ILE A 333 -1.20 15.35 -2.25
C ILE A 333 -0.98 16.43 -1.17
N SER A 334 -1.05 17.69 -1.60
CA SER A 334 -0.76 18.84 -0.75
C SER A 334 -1.77 18.97 0.40
N HIS A 335 -1.31 19.52 1.54
CA HIS A 335 -2.14 19.85 2.69
C HIS A 335 -2.92 21.14 2.40
N SER A 336 -3.78 21.14 1.39
CA SER A 336 -4.60 22.30 1.07
C SER A 336 -5.86 22.30 1.95
N GLY A 337 -5.79 23.04 3.06
CA GLY A 337 -6.95 23.63 3.77
C GLY A 337 -7.45 22.91 5.01
#